data_AF-A0A7Y4YSV5-F1
#
_entry.id   AF-A0A7Y4YSV5-F1
#
_cell.length_a   1.000
_cell.length_b   1.000
_cell.length_c   1.000
_cell.angle_alpha   90.00
_cell.angle_beta   90.00
_cell.angle_gamma   90.00
#
_symmetry.space_group_name_H-M   'P 1'
#
loop_
_entity.id
_entity.type
_entity.pdbx_description
1 polymer ?
#
loop_
_entity_poly.entity_id
_entity_poly.type
_entity_poly.pdbx_seq_one_letter_code
_entity_poly.pdbx_strand_id
1 'polypeptide(L)'
;MQSPYQDVAPDQWVTVTDKLISLHPLKPKEIVDVVLEAWSSIFTSAIGAHGFKIGKDIFPKPQIMGALLHELIPLEIAARYPKKWRGEKAAEDKDVVCVMDENFSIELKTSSHRNQIFGNRSYAQDAHKNKKSKSGYYLAVNFEKFTPESCAPQISLIRFGWLDHADWIGQRAATGQQSRLTTDIYAGKFRTLYAKS
;
A
#
# COMPACT_ATOMS: atom_id res chain seq x y z
N MET A 1 -4.55 -10.80 16.73
CA MET A 1 -4.76 -9.53 17.43
C MET A 1 -6.23 -9.16 17.32
N GLN A 2 -6.84 -8.63 18.38
CA GLN A 2 -8.22 -8.17 18.37
C GLN A 2 -8.33 -6.90 17.51
N SER A 3 -9.43 -6.73 16.75
CA SER A 3 -9.58 -5.55 15.89
C SER A 3 -9.64 -4.28 16.74
N PRO A 4 -8.92 -3.19 16.37
CA PRO A 4 -9.01 -1.92 17.07
C PRO A 4 -10.36 -1.21 16.87
N TYR A 5 -11.18 -1.68 15.92
CA TYR A 5 -12.52 -1.19 15.63
C TYR A 5 -13.61 -2.08 16.23
N GLN A 6 -13.24 -3.10 17.02
CA GLN A 6 -14.22 -3.95 17.66
C GLN A 6 -15.15 -3.13 18.55
N ASP A 7 -16.46 -3.35 18.38
CA ASP A 7 -17.53 -2.67 19.10
C ASP A 7 -17.54 -1.13 18.91
N VAL A 8 -16.86 -0.63 17.86
CA VAL A 8 -16.85 0.78 17.47
C VAL A 8 -17.79 1.00 16.29
N ALA A 9 -18.72 1.95 16.43
CA ALA A 9 -19.64 2.32 15.37
C ALA A 9 -18.90 2.97 14.17
N PRO A 10 -19.39 2.80 12.92
CA PRO A 10 -18.68 3.26 11.72
C PRO A 10 -18.35 4.76 11.68
N ASP A 11 -19.19 5.60 12.26
CA ASP A 11 -18.98 7.05 12.38
C ASP A 11 -17.80 7.42 13.30
N GLN A 12 -17.41 6.52 14.20
CA GLN A 12 -16.29 6.70 15.14
C GLN A 12 -14.98 6.05 14.66
N TRP A 13 -14.99 5.26 13.58
CA TRP A 13 -13.76 4.65 13.03
C TRP A 13 -12.71 5.68 12.68
N VAL A 14 -13.15 6.85 12.23
CA VAL A 14 -12.31 8.02 11.94
C VAL A 14 -11.38 8.29 13.14
N THR A 15 -11.94 8.46 14.34
CA THR A 15 -11.19 8.80 15.56
C THR A 15 -10.19 7.70 15.95
N VAL A 16 -10.59 6.43 15.79
CA VAL A 16 -9.70 5.28 16.06
C VAL A 16 -8.51 5.29 15.09
N THR A 17 -8.77 5.50 13.80
CA THR A 17 -7.72 5.56 12.77
C THR A 17 -6.71 6.66 13.05
N ASP A 18 -7.15 7.86 13.44
CA ASP A 18 -6.23 8.95 13.78
C ASP A 18 -5.32 8.59 14.95
N LYS A 19 -5.89 7.95 15.99
CA LYS A 19 -5.10 7.45 17.12
C LYS A 19 -4.08 6.42 16.66
N LEU A 20 -4.48 5.43 15.85
CA LEU A 20 -3.58 4.40 15.33
C LEU A 20 -2.43 4.99 14.50
N ILE A 21 -2.71 6.00 13.67
CA ILE A 21 -1.69 6.69 12.87
C ILE A 21 -0.76 7.51 13.76
N SER A 22 -1.27 8.16 14.80
CA SER A 22 -0.45 8.96 15.74
C SER A 22 0.56 8.11 16.50
N LEU A 23 0.18 6.87 16.84
CA LEU A 23 1.02 5.89 17.53
C LEU A 23 2.06 5.26 16.60
N HIS A 24 1.84 5.32 15.28
CA HIS A 24 2.72 4.66 14.33
C HIS A 24 4.13 5.31 14.33
N PRO A 25 5.21 4.50 14.29
CA PRO A 25 6.59 4.99 14.32
C PRO A 25 6.98 5.83 13.10
N LEU A 26 6.50 5.50 11.89
CA LEU A 26 6.63 6.37 10.71
C LEU A 26 5.58 7.46 10.73
N LYS A 27 6.00 8.72 10.60
CA LYS A 27 5.09 9.86 10.55
C LYS A 27 4.47 10.02 9.16
N PRO A 28 3.25 10.58 9.06
CA PRO A 28 2.55 10.77 7.78
C PRO A 28 3.39 11.44 6.70
N LYS A 29 4.14 12.49 7.04
CA LYS A 29 5.01 13.19 6.10
C LYS A 29 6.10 12.26 5.55
N GLU A 30 6.73 11.46 6.40
CA GLU A 30 7.79 10.54 5.98
C GLU A 30 7.25 9.47 5.04
N ILE A 31 6.04 8.96 5.29
CA ILE A 31 5.36 8.01 4.41
C ILE A 31 5.14 8.63 3.02
N VAL A 32 4.65 9.88 2.98
CA VAL A 32 4.44 10.60 1.71
C VAL A 32 5.77 10.82 0.98
N ASP A 33 6.79 11.33 1.67
CA ASP A 33 8.09 11.63 1.09
C ASP A 33 8.71 10.36 0.45
N VAL A 34 8.71 9.23 1.17
CA VAL A 34 9.23 7.96 0.66
C VAL A 34 8.50 7.50 -0.59
N VAL A 35 7.16 7.54 -0.60
CA VAL A 35 6.38 7.06 -1.75
C VAL A 35 6.64 7.93 -2.98
N LEU A 36 6.71 9.25 -2.81
CA LEU A 36 6.98 10.18 -3.90
C LEU A 36 8.42 10.05 -4.42
N GLU A 37 9.41 9.86 -3.53
CA GLU A 37 10.79 9.61 -3.92
C GLU A 37 10.97 8.26 -4.62
N ALA A 38 10.33 7.20 -4.14
CA ALA A 38 10.33 5.90 -4.80
C ALA A 38 9.72 6.01 -6.20
N TRP A 39 8.60 6.73 -6.35
CA TRP A 39 7.99 6.99 -7.66
C TRP A 39 8.94 7.76 -8.57
N SER A 40 9.51 8.88 -8.09
CA SER A 40 10.47 9.68 -8.86
C SER A 40 11.67 8.84 -9.32
N SER A 41 12.18 7.99 -8.43
CA SER A 41 13.35 7.14 -8.69
C SER A 41 13.12 6.17 -9.84
N ILE A 42 11.89 5.69 -10.05
CA ILE A 42 11.55 4.84 -11.20
C ILE A 42 11.84 5.56 -12.52
N PHE A 43 11.52 6.85 -12.62
CA PHE A 43 11.68 7.64 -13.86
C PHE A 43 13.10 8.18 -14.04
N THR A 44 13.83 8.43 -12.95
CA THR A 44 15.22 8.92 -13.03
C THR A 44 16.22 7.79 -13.27
N SER A 45 15.87 6.56 -12.91
CA SER A 45 16.69 5.36 -13.11
C SER A 45 16.90 5.00 -14.58
N ALA A 46 17.93 4.19 -14.82
CA ALA A 46 18.32 3.71 -16.13
C ALA A 46 18.34 2.17 -16.15
N ILE A 47 17.84 1.57 -17.23
CA ILE A 47 17.65 0.12 -17.37
C ILE A 47 18.44 -0.38 -18.59
N GLY A 48 19.20 -1.45 -18.41
CA GLY A 48 20.00 -2.09 -19.45
C GLY A 48 21.30 -1.33 -19.78
N ALA A 49 22.17 -1.96 -20.59
CA ALA A 49 23.51 -1.44 -20.91
C ALA A 49 23.52 -0.10 -21.65
N HIS A 50 22.40 0.27 -22.27
CA HIS A 50 22.23 1.53 -23.01
C HIS A 50 21.47 2.61 -22.22
N GLY A 51 21.10 2.34 -20.96
CA GLY A 51 20.52 3.33 -20.06
C GLY A 51 19.10 3.80 -20.43
N PHE A 52 18.23 2.88 -20.87
CA PHE A 52 16.83 3.18 -21.20
C PHE A 52 16.06 3.67 -19.97
N LYS A 53 15.14 4.61 -20.16
CA LYS A 53 14.36 5.19 -19.06
C LYS A 53 12.86 4.94 -19.18
N ILE A 54 12.23 4.66 -18.04
CA ILE A 54 10.78 4.62 -17.93
C ILE A 54 10.22 6.03 -18.13
N GLY A 55 9.17 6.16 -18.93
CA GLY A 55 8.56 7.44 -19.33
C GLY A 55 9.26 8.15 -20.47
N LYS A 56 10.34 7.59 -21.01
CA LYS A 56 11.00 8.09 -22.23
C LYS A 56 11.11 7.01 -23.31
N ASP A 57 11.67 5.86 -22.94
CA ASP A 57 11.94 4.75 -23.84
C ASP A 57 11.03 3.54 -23.53
N ILE A 58 10.61 3.42 -22.27
CA ILE A 58 9.79 2.31 -21.76
C ILE A 58 8.50 2.87 -21.16
N PHE A 59 7.35 2.28 -21.51
CA PHE A 59 6.03 2.69 -21.00
C PHE A 59 5.30 1.49 -20.38
N PRO A 60 5.66 1.08 -19.14
CA PRO A 60 5.15 -0.15 -18.55
C PRO A 60 3.65 -0.13 -18.28
N LYS A 61 3.03 -1.32 -18.26
CA LYS A 61 1.66 -1.48 -17.76
C LYS A 61 1.61 -1.18 -16.25
N PRO A 62 0.44 -0.78 -15.70
CA PRO A 62 0.31 -0.46 -14.28
C PRO A 62 0.77 -1.55 -13.32
N GLN A 63 0.64 -2.82 -13.69
CA GLN A 63 1.09 -3.95 -12.88
C GLN A 63 2.61 -3.90 -12.63
N ILE A 64 3.40 -3.51 -13.64
CA ILE A 64 4.85 -3.37 -13.52
C ILE A 64 5.20 -2.16 -12.65
N MET A 65 4.51 -1.03 -12.83
CA MET A 65 4.71 0.15 -11.99
C MET A 65 4.39 -0.13 -10.52
N GLY A 66 3.29 -0.86 -10.27
CA GLY A 66 2.90 -1.31 -8.94
C GLY A 66 3.93 -2.25 -8.31
N ALA A 67 4.47 -3.20 -9.08
CA ALA A 67 5.52 -4.10 -8.62
C ALA A 67 6.80 -3.35 -8.24
N LEU A 68 7.24 -2.39 -9.06
CA LEU A 68 8.40 -1.54 -8.74
C LEU A 68 8.20 -0.76 -7.44
N LEU A 69 6.99 -0.21 -7.21
CA LEU A 69 6.68 0.46 -5.94
C LEU A 69 6.71 -0.50 -4.74
N HIS A 70 6.21 -1.74 -4.90
CA HIS A 70 6.27 -2.75 -3.85
C HIS A 70 7.71 -3.11 -3.46
N GLU A 71 8.65 -3.05 -4.39
CA GLU A 71 10.08 -3.27 -4.11
C GLU A 71 10.76 -2.03 -3.54
N LEU A 72 10.53 -0.86 -4.13
CA LEU A 72 11.27 0.36 -3.79
C LEU A 72 10.83 0.97 -2.46
N ILE A 73 9.53 1.01 -2.15
CA ILE A 73 9.05 1.64 -0.91
C ILE A 73 9.69 0.97 0.33
N PRO A 74 9.69 -0.36 0.51
CA PRO A 74 10.35 -0.99 1.65
C PRO A 74 11.87 -0.73 1.68
N LEU A 75 12.53 -0.74 0.51
CA LEU A 75 13.97 -0.47 0.41
C LEU A 75 14.31 0.95 0.85
N GLU A 76 13.54 1.96 0.43
CA GLU A 76 13.74 3.35 0.82
C GLU A 76 13.52 3.57 2.32
N ILE A 77 12.49 2.96 2.91
CA ILE A 77 12.26 3.03 4.37
C ILE A 77 13.42 2.37 5.12
N ALA A 78 13.87 1.20 4.67
CA ALA A 78 14.98 0.49 5.27
C ALA A 78 16.30 1.26 5.12
N ALA A 79 16.54 1.93 3.98
CA ALA A 79 17.73 2.75 3.78
C ALA A 79 17.79 3.94 4.75
N ARG A 80 16.65 4.59 5.01
CA ARG A 80 16.54 5.67 6.01
C ARG A 80 16.71 5.16 7.44
N TYR A 81 16.26 3.94 7.72
CA TYR A 81 16.17 3.38 9.06
C TYR A 81 16.60 1.91 9.15
N PRO A 82 17.87 1.58 8.86
CA PRO A 82 18.32 0.20 8.55
C PRO A 82 18.24 -0.79 9.72
N LYS A 83 18.11 -0.30 10.95
CA LYS A 83 17.96 -1.13 12.15
C LYS A 83 16.52 -1.20 12.67
N LYS A 84 15.60 -0.43 12.10
CA LYS A 84 14.20 -0.34 12.54
C LYS A 84 13.24 -0.94 11.52
N TRP A 85 13.62 -0.95 10.24
CA TRP A 85 12.76 -1.40 9.15
C TRP A 85 13.52 -2.27 8.16
N ARG A 86 12.80 -3.19 7.55
CA ARG A 86 13.27 -4.04 6.46
C ARG A 86 12.12 -4.37 5.50
N GLY A 87 12.44 -4.86 4.32
CA GLY A 87 11.46 -5.51 3.45
C GLY A 87 11.10 -6.93 3.90
N GLU A 88 10.11 -7.51 3.22
CA GLU A 88 9.70 -8.91 3.32
C GLU A 88 10.89 -9.88 3.12
N LYS A 89 10.96 -10.95 3.92
CA LYS A 89 11.94 -12.04 3.76
C LYS A 89 11.30 -13.43 3.77
N ALA A 90 10.17 -13.57 4.46
CA ALA A 90 9.39 -14.81 4.56
C ALA A 90 7.92 -14.56 4.20
N ALA A 91 7.18 -15.60 3.81
CA ALA A 91 5.82 -15.45 3.30
C ALA A 91 4.80 -14.92 4.32
N GLU A 92 5.11 -15.02 5.61
CA GLU A 92 4.35 -14.47 6.73
C GLU A 92 4.61 -12.97 6.98
N ASP A 93 5.69 -12.42 6.44
CA ASP A 93 6.09 -11.03 6.65
C ASP A 93 5.13 -10.06 5.94
N LYS A 94 4.95 -8.89 6.54
CA LYS A 94 4.41 -7.70 5.88
C LYS A 94 5.39 -7.15 4.84
N ASP A 95 4.88 -6.37 3.87
CA ASP A 95 5.72 -5.83 2.79
C ASP A 95 6.82 -4.91 3.36
N VAL A 96 6.47 -4.12 4.38
CA VAL A 96 7.42 -3.32 5.18
C VAL A 96 7.35 -3.81 6.63
N VAL A 97 8.43 -4.42 7.12
CA VAL A 97 8.47 -5.00 8.47
C VAL A 97 9.14 -4.05 9.45
N CYS A 98 8.44 -3.77 10.55
CA CYS A 98 9.01 -3.07 11.69
C CYS A 98 9.77 -4.07 12.58
N VAL A 99 11.10 -3.94 12.62
CA VAL A 99 11.98 -4.86 13.37
C VAL A 99 11.79 -4.74 14.88
N MET A 100 11.39 -3.56 15.35
CA MET A 100 11.22 -3.28 16.78
C MET A 100 9.93 -3.86 17.35
N ASP A 101 8.86 -3.87 16.55
CA ASP A 101 7.55 -4.44 16.91
C ASP A 101 6.76 -4.69 15.64
N GLU A 102 6.56 -5.97 15.30
CA GLU A 102 5.92 -6.38 14.06
C GLU A 102 4.47 -5.90 13.92
N ASN A 103 3.80 -5.49 15.02
CA ASN A 103 2.45 -4.94 14.99
C ASN A 103 2.36 -3.61 14.23
N PHE A 104 3.47 -2.90 14.07
CA PHE A 104 3.58 -1.70 13.24
C PHE A 104 4.01 -1.99 11.80
N SER A 105 4.10 -3.26 11.41
CA SER A 105 4.45 -3.60 10.04
C SER A 105 3.30 -3.30 9.07
N ILE A 106 3.65 -2.94 7.84
CA ILE A 106 2.74 -2.34 6.87
C ILE A 106 2.54 -3.27 5.67
N GLU A 107 1.29 -3.47 5.32
CA GLU A 107 0.90 -4.03 4.03
C GLU A 107 0.87 -2.95 2.95
N LEU A 108 1.54 -3.18 1.82
CA LEU A 108 1.47 -2.30 0.67
C LEU A 108 0.33 -2.74 -0.27
N LYS A 109 -0.42 -1.76 -0.79
CA LYS A 109 -1.36 -1.99 -1.88
C LYS A 109 -1.28 -0.83 -2.87
N THR A 110 -0.91 -1.16 -4.10
CA THR A 110 -0.80 -0.17 -5.19
C THR A 110 -1.91 -0.39 -6.21
N SER A 111 -2.39 0.69 -6.84
CA SER A 111 -3.49 0.60 -7.81
C SER A 111 -3.49 1.76 -8.78
N SER A 112 -3.77 1.48 -10.05
CA SER A 112 -4.02 2.52 -11.06
C SER A 112 -5.49 2.94 -11.16
N HIS A 113 -6.34 2.47 -10.25
CA HIS A 113 -7.68 3.01 -10.09
C HIS A 113 -7.61 4.36 -9.41
N ARG A 114 -8.55 5.26 -9.73
CA ARG A 114 -8.53 6.65 -9.24
C ARG A 114 -8.50 6.76 -7.71
N ASN A 115 -9.23 5.90 -7.01
CA ASN A 115 -9.46 6.02 -5.56
C ASN A 115 -9.65 4.67 -4.83
N GLN A 116 -9.38 3.53 -5.47
CA GLN A 116 -9.59 2.21 -4.86
C GLN A 116 -8.32 1.36 -4.96
N ILE A 117 -8.11 0.53 -3.95
CA ILE A 117 -7.15 -0.58 -3.96
C ILE A 117 -7.91 -1.90 -4.01
N PHE A 118 -7.22 -2.93 -4.45
CA PHE A 118 -7.75 -4.28 -4.57
C PHE A 118 -6.81 -5.25 -3.87
N GLY A 119 -7.36 -6.19 -3.12
CA GLY A 119 -6.62 -7.30 -2.54
C GLY A 119 -6.65 -8.51 -3.46
N ASN A 120 -5.77 -9.47 -3.22
CA ASN A 120 -5.85 -10.76 -3.91
C ASN A 120 -7.13 -11.51 -3.48
N ARG A 121 -7.61 -12.45 -4.31
CA ARG A 121 -8.75 -13.32 -3.97
C ARG A 121 -8.60 -13.98 -2.58
N SER A 122 -7.37 -14.37 -2.24
CA SER A 122 -7.06 -14.99 -0.94
C SER A 122 -7.46 -14.13 0.25
N TYR A 123 -7.62 -12.81 0.11
CA TYR A 123 -8.00 -11.91 1.21
C TYR A 123 -9.42 -12.08 1.71
N ALA A 124 -10.28 -12.78 0.97
CA ALA A 124 -11.66 -13.05 1.38
C ALA A 124 -11.92 -14.53 1.72
N GLN A 125 -10.86 -15.34 1.74
CA GLN A 125 -10.91 -16.75 2.14
C GLN A 125 -10.28 -16.89 3.53
N ASP A 126 -10.85 -17.75 4.37
CA ASP A 126 -10.33 -18.03 5.70
C ASP A 126 -8.85 -18.43 5.64
N ALA A 127 -8.06 -17.91 6.57
CA ALA A 127 -6.64 -18.22 6.63
C ALA A 127 -6.45 -19.70 7.01
N HIS A 128 -5.95 -20.50 6.08
CA HIS A 128 -5.30 -21.77 6.44
C HIS A 128 -4.14 -21.50 7.41
N LYS A 129 -3.92 -22.41 8.38
CA LYS A 129 -2.80 -22.33 9.33
C LYS A 129 -1.49 -22.01 8.58
N ASN A 130 -0.70 -21.06 9.11
CA ASN A 130 0.59 -20.56 8.58
C ASN A 130 0.55 -19.55 7.41
N LYS A 131 -0.45 -18.66 7.34
CA LYS A 131 -0.45 -17.53 6.40
C LYS A 131 -0.38 -16.18 7.11
N LYS A 132 0.29 -15.22 6.47
CA LYS A 132 0.37 -13.80 6.83
C LYS A 132 -0.96 -13.25 7.36
N SER A 133 -0.92 -12.58 8.52
CA SER A 133 -2.10 -11.88 9.04
C SER A 133 -2.56 -10.84 8.03
N LYS A 134 -3.84 -10.85 7.67
CA LYS A 134 -4.42 -9.83 6.76
C LYS A 134 -4.93 -8.60 7.51
N SER A 135 -5.01 -8.66 8.84
CA SER A 135 -5.26 -7.49 9.68
C SER A 135 -3.96 -6.76 9.98
N GLY A 136 -3.95 -5.43 9.95
CA GLY A 136 -2.77 -4.62 10.26
C GLY A 136 -2.80 -3.24 9.61
N TYR A 137 -1.67 -2.55 9.64
CA TYR A 137 -1.49 -1.29 8.91
C TYR A 137 -1.43 -1.50 7.41
N TYR A 138 -2.05 -0.59 6.65
CA TYR A 138 -2.05 -0.59 5.19
C TYR A 138 -1.61 0.77 4.66
N LEU A 139 -0.70 0.74 3.70
CA LEU A 139 -0.34 1.88 2.86
C LEU A 139 -0.88 1.65 1.46
N ALA A 140 -1.87 2.46 1.11
CA ALA A 140 -2.59 2.43 -0.15
C ALA A 140 -2.07 3.55 -1.06
N VAL A 141 -1.49 3.18 -2.20
CA VAL A 141 -0.91 4.11 -3.17
C VAL A 141 -1.64 4.02 -4.50
N ASN A 142 -2.30 5.09 -4.90
CA ASN A 142 -2.94 5.20 -6.21
C ASN A 142 -2.08 6.05 -7.15
N PHE A 143 -2.04 5.67 -8.43
CA PHE A 143 -1.22 6.34 -9.44
C PHE A 143 -1.89 6.35 -10.81
N GLU A 144 -1.44 7.23 -11.70
CA GLU A 144 -1.94 7.35 -13.06
C GLU A 144 -1.36 6.28 -13.98
N LYS A 145 -2.03 6.02 -15.10
CA LYS A 145 -1.53 5.10 -16.12
C LYS A 145 -0.76 5.88 -17.17
N PHE A 146 0.19 5.23 -17.83
CA PHE A 146 0.68 5.73 -19.11
C PHE A 146 -0.47 5.81 -20.11
N THR A 147 -0.53 6.92 -20.84
CA THR A 147 -1.43 7.10 -21.98
C THR A 147 -0.62 7.67 -23.15
N PRO A 148 -1.13 7.62 -24.40
CA PRO A 148 -0.47 8.27 -25.52
C PRO A 148 -0.19 9.77 -25.29
N GLU A 149 -0.99 10.42 -24.45
CA GLU A 149 -0.89 11.84 -24.11
C GLU A 149 -0.05 12.12 -22.85
N SER A 150 0.21 11.10 -22.02
CA SER A 150 0.96 11.24 -20.77
C SER A 150 1.98 10.12 -20.58
N CYS A 151 3.23 10.51 -20.80
CA CYS A 151 4.42 9.68 -20.60
C CYS A 151 5.03 9.83 -19.19
N ALA A 152 4.43 10.66 -18.33
CA ALA A 152 4.92 10.93 -16.97
C ALA A 152 3.76 10.84 -15.97
N PRO A 153 3.17 9.64 -15.76
CA PRO A 153 2.10 9.47 -14.78
C PRO A 153 2.60 9.80 -13.38
N GLN A 154 1.69 10.28 -12.53
CA GLN A 154 2.00 10.68 -11.16
C GLN A 154 1.27 9.82 -10.12
N ILE A 155 1.80 9.82 -8.89
CA ILE A 155 1.03 9.40 -7.72
C ILE A 155 -0.15 10.36 -7.56
N SER A 156 -1.35 9.80 -7.46
CA SER A 156 -2.60 10.55 -7.35
C SER A 156 -3.16 10.59 -5.93
N LEU A 157 -2.92 9.53 -5.14
CA LEU A 157 -3.42 9.43 -3.78
C LEU A 157 -2.50 8.54 -2.94
N ILE A 158 -2.22 8.97 -1.71
CA ILE A 158 -1.57 8.14 -0.69
C ILE A 158 -2.49 8.12 0.52
N ARG A 159 -2.85 6.91 0.97
CA ARG A 159 -3.63 6.71 2.19
C ARG A 159 -2.94 5.74 3.12
N PHE A 160 -3.11 5.99 4.41
CA PHE A 160 -2.58 5.13 5.46
C PHE A 160 -3.65 4.86 6.52
N GLY A 161 -3.64 3.67 7.10
CA GLY A 161 -4.68 3.28 8.05
C GLY A 161 -4.52 1.84 8.51
N TRP A 162 -5.54 1.30 9.17
CA TRP A 162 -5.59 -0.09 9.62
C TRP A 162 -6.81 -0.78 9.02
N LEU A 163 -6.63 -1.97 8.48
CA LEU A 163 -7.72 -2.80 8.00
C LEU A 163 -7.76 -4.12 8.76
N ASP A 164 -8.97 -4.64 8.92
CA ASP A 164 -9.21 -6.00 9.36
C ASP A 164 -9.35 -6.94 8.18
N HIS A 165 -9.02 -8.22 8.38
CA HIS A 165 -9.27 -9.25 7.38
C HIS A 165 -10.73 -9.26 6.89
N ALA A 166 -11.68 -9.06 7.81
CA ALA A 166 -13.11 -9.07 7.52
C ALA A 166 -13.58 -7.87 6.66
N ASP A 167 -12.77 -6.82 6.55
CA ASP A 167 -13.11 -5.66 5.70
C ASP A 167 -13.04 -6.01 4.20
N TRP A 168 -12.29 -7.05 3.85
CA TRP A 168 -12.09 -7.47 2.46
C TRP A 168 -13.26 -8.30 1.96
N ILE A 169 -13.98 -7.76 0.97
CA ILE A 169 -15.10 -8.45 0.33
C ILE A 169 -14.59 -9.21 -0.89
N GLY A 170 -14.71 -10.54 -0.85
CA GLY A 170 -14.42 -11.41 -1.98
C GLY A 170 -15.46 -11.32 -3.08
N GLN A 171 -15.05 -11.53 -4.33
CA GLN A 171 -15.98 -11.69 -5.43
C GLN A 171 -16.65 -13.08 -5.37
N ARG A 172 -17.98 -13.13 -5.54
CA ARG A 172 -18.76 -14.38 -5.58
C ARG A 172 -18.50 -15.22 -6.83
N ALA A 173 -18.06 -14.62 -7.93
CA ALA A 173 -17.81 -15.31 -9.19
C ALA A 173 -16.41 -15.95 -9.22
N ALA A 174 -16.33 -17.22 -9.67
CA ALA A 174 -15.09 -18.01 -9.73
C ALA A 174 -13.98 -17.40 -10.63
N THR A 175 -14.32 -16.44 -11.49
CA THR A 175 -13.41 -15.74 -12.42
C THR A 175 -12.79 -14.47 -11.83
N GLY A 176 -13.34 -13.97 -10.72
CA GLY A 176 -12.88 -12.74 -10.08
C GLY A 176 -11.60 -12.94 -9.25
N GLN A 177 -10.50 -12.29 -9.61
CA GLN A 177 -9.20 -12.45 -8.91
C GLN A 177 -8.99 -11.47 -7.76
N GLN A 178 -9.97 -10.60 -7.48
CA GLN A 178 -9.78 -9.44 -6.61
C GLN A 178 -10.79 -9.40 -5.46
N SER A 179 -10.34 -8.89 -4.31
CA SER A 179 -11.19 -8.45 -3.21
C SER A 179 -11.22 -6.94 -3.16
N ARG A 180 -12.34 -6.39 -2.68
CA ARG A 180 -12.57 -4.94 -2.62
C ARG A 180 -12.97 -4.50 -1.21
N LEU A 181 -12.89 -3.19 -0.99
CA LEU A 181 -13.37 -2.51 0.22
C LEU A 181 -14.60 -1.67 -0.12
N THR A 182 -15.45 -1.44 0.86
CA THR A 182 -16.60 -0.53 0.77
C THR A 182 -16.18 0.92 1.04
N THR A 183 -17.04 1.86 0.69
CA THR A 183 -16.74 3.30 0.78
C THR A 183 -16.57 3.79 2.22
N ASP A 184 -17.35 3.25 3.15
CA ASP A 184 -17.26 3.52 4.59
C ASP A 184 -15.92 3.08 5.18
N ILE A 185 -15.35 1.96 4.72
CA ILE A 185 -13.99 1.55 5.12
C ILE A 185 -12.95 2.58 4.65
N TYR A 186 -13.05 3.08 3.42
CA TYR A 186 -12.16 4.14 2.95
C TYR A 186 -12.33 5.45 3.72
N ALA A 187 -13.54 5.80 4.13
CA ALA A 187 -13.82 7.03 4.86
C ALA A 187 -13.41 6.94 6.35
N GLY A 188 -13.63 5.79 6.98
CA GLY A 188 -13.44 5.59 8.42
C GLY A 188 -12.07 5.04 8.79
N LYS A 189 -11.57 4.03 8.05
CA LYS A 189 -10.38 3.24 8.40
C LYS A 189 -9.08 3.67 7.70
N PHE A 190 -9.17 4.65 6.81
CA PHE A 190 -8.03 5.28 6.14
C PHE A 190 -7.97 6.79 6.41
N ARG A 191 -6.77 7.34 6.30
CA ARG A 191 -6.52 8.77 6.13
C ARG A 191 -5.79 9.05 4.85
N THR A 192 -6.25 10.06 4.14
CA THR A 192 -5.52 10.64 3.00
C THR A 192 -4.35 11.43 3.54
N LEU A 193 -3.14 10.98 3.21
CA LEU A 193 -1.90 11.67 3.56
C LEU A 193 -1.45 12.60 2.44
N TYR A 194 -1.78 12.24 1.20
CA TYR A 194 -1.49 13.03 0.00
C TYR A 194 -2.59 12.81 -1.03
N ALA A 195 -2.97 13.88 -1.70
CA ALA A 195 -3.79 13.85 -2.91
C ALA A 195 -3.18 14.82 -3.91
N LYS A 196 -3.00 14.36 -5.15
CA LYS A 196 -2.56 15.21 -6.25
C LYS A 196 -3.58 16.35 -6.45
N SER A 197 -3.07 17.57 -6.51
CA SER A 197 -3.83 18.81 -6.74
C SER A 197 -4.37 18.89 -8.17
#